data_AF-A0AAW0C854-F1
#
_entry.id   AF-A0AAW0C854-F1
#
_cell.length_a   1.000
_cell.length_b   1.000
_cell.length_c   1.000
_cell.angle_alpha   90.00
_cell.angle_beta   90.00
_cell.angle_gamma   90.00
#
_symmetry.space_group_name_H-M   'P 1'
#
loop_
_entity.id
_entity.type
_entity.pdbx_description
1 polymer ?
#
loop_
_entity_poly.entity_id
_entity_poly.type
_entity_poly.pdbx_seq_one_letter_code
_entity_poly.pdbx_strand_id
1 'polypeptide(L)'
;GDGPQRLLQGRSTVNHYLGLNNKQSPCPGDSTPDQSKARRIAQTLTGQRIPSWSSKPGLYQTNKLLVIANGDSCAPNSFAIARDSQRPGNTFVGRIEEIVNRVDFDASEPAGVLVQKTVVNAARERYGMPSITLTGEWVVLGAKDLLCAVNVQHNCKDNHCSATAGVPVFQERTKTSQTAARVAHASNPQDIVLNTAKMRDAVYVQQYRIDSVSMNVERVITESAAKEIDARKQTARAAPAPASAPRP
;
A
#
# COMPACT_ATOMS: atom_id res chain seq x y z
N GLY A 1 -11.36 -28.78 -34.34
CA GLY A 1 -12.58 -28.10 -33.84
C GLY A 1 -12.13 -26.97 -32.96
N ASP A 2 -12.56 -25.75 -33.26
CA ASP A 2 -12.16 -24.56 -32.50
C ASP A 2 -12.72 -24.65 -31.07
N GLY A 3 -11.82 -24.61 -30.08
CA GLY A 3 -12.15 -24.83 -28.68
C GLY A 3 -12.90 -23.68 -28.01
N PRO A 4 -13.33 -23.86 -26.75
CA PRO A 4 -14.13 -22.89 -25.99
C PRO A 4 -13.48 -21.50 -25.81
N GLN A 5 -12.18 -21.36 -26.06
CA GLN A 5 -11.48 -20.07 -26.06
C GLN A 5 -12.02 -19.07 -27.09
N ARG A 6 -12.63 -19.53 -28.19
CA ARG A 6 -13.16 -18.64 -29.24
C ARG A 6 -14.39 -17.85 -28.80
N LEU A 7 -15.14 -18.35 -27.80
CA LEU A 7 -16.29 -17.64 -27.21
C LEU A 7 -15.88 -16.40 -26.39
N LEU A 8 -14.65 -16.35 -25.90
CA LEU A 8 -14.11 -15.21 -25.16
C LEU A 8 -13.44 -14.17 -26.06
N GLN A 9 -13.10 -14.51 -27.31
CA GLN A 9 -12.37 -13.65 -28.23
C GLN A 9 -13.27 -12.64 -28.98
N GLY A 10 -14.60 -12.78 -28.91
CA GLY A 10 -15.54 -11.82 -29.47
C GLY A 10 -15.82 -10.64 -28.52
N ARG A 11 -16.16 -9.46 -29.08
CA ARG A 11 -16.76 -8.35 -28.33
C ARG A 11 -18.14 -8.76 -27.82
N SER A 12 -18.15 -9.48 -26.70
CA SER A 12 -19.36 -9.93 -26.02
C SER A 12 -19.83 -8.88 -25.03
N THR A 13 -21.14 -8.69 -24.91
CA THR A 13 -21.77 -7.89 -23.83
C THR A 13 -21.35 -8.42 -22.46
N VAL A 14 -21.10 -9.73 -22.34
CA VAL A 14 -20.57 -10.37 -21.12
C VAL A 14 -19.15 -9.87 -20.83
N ASN A 15 -18.27 -9.75 -21.85
CA ASN A 15 -16.94 -9.17 -21.67
C ASN A 15 -17.00 -7.68 -21.26
N HIS A 16 -18.03 -6.95 -21.69
CA HIS A 16 -18.25 -5.57 -21.24
C HIS A 16 -18.69 -5.52 -19.77
N TYR A 17 -19.66 -6.36 -19.38
CA TYR A 17 -20.14 -6.46 -18.01
C TYR A 17 -19.07 -6.95 -17.03
N LEU A 18 -18.24 -7.91 -17.46
CA LEU A 18 -17.12 -8.44 -16.68
C LEU A 18 -15.86 -7.56 -16.75
N GLY A 19 -15.88 -6.47 -17.52
CA GLY A 19 -14.73 -5.57 -17.68
C GLY A 19 -13.53 -6.18 -18.43
N LEU A 20 -13.74 -7.30 -19.14
CA LEU A 20 -12.73 -8.00 -19.94
C LEU A 20 -12.49 -7.37 -21.31
N ASN A 21 -13.31 -6.39 -21.71
CA ASN A 21 -13.09 -5.64 -22.95
C ASN A 21 -11.87 -4.71 -22.83
N ASN A 22 -10.72 -5.24 -23.24
CA ASN A 22 -9.58 -4.57 -23.87
C ASN A 22 -9.24 -3.15 -23.38
N LYS A 23 -9.21 -2.93 -22.07
CA LYS A 23 -8.25 -1.94 -21.55
C LYS A 23 -6.90 -2.62 -21.76
N GLN A 24 -6.07 -2.07 -22.67
CA GLN A 24 -4.66 -2.45 -22.72
C GLN A 24 -4.17 -2.50 -21.28
N SER A 25 -3.69 -3.69 -20.87
CA SER A 25 -3.14 -3.84 -19.54
C SER A 25 -2.07 -2.77 -19.39
N PRO A 26 -2.15 -1.93 -18.35
CA PRO A 26 -1.19 -0.84 -18.21
C PRO A 26 0.22 -1.40 -18.27
N CYS A 27 1.02 -0.87 -19.17
CA CYS A 27 2.39 -1.28 -19.35
C CYS A 27 3.26 -0.62 -18.26
N PRO A 28 4.31 -1.29 -17.78
CA PRO A 28 5.30 -0.65 -16.94
C PRO A 28 5.85 0.63 -17.59
N GLY A 29 5.86 1.72 -16.83
CA GLY A 29 6.19 3.05 -17.31
C GLY A 29 4.98 3.90 -17.64
N ASP A 30 3.80 3.31 -17.88
CA ASP A 30 2.59 4.09 -18.18
C ASP A 30 2.29 5.06 -17.05
N SER A 31 2.03 6.30 -17.41
CA SER A 31 1.79 7.36 -16.44
C SER A 31 0.60 8.22 -16.85
N THR A 32 -0.11 8.75 -15.85
CA THR A 32 -1.27 9.60 -16.07
C THR A 32 -0.96 11.04 -15.64
N PRO A 33 -1.07 12.02 -16.54
CA PRO A 33 -0.88 13.44 -16.21
C PRO A 33 -1.83 13.93 -15.12
N ASP A 34 -1.32 14.84 -14.28
CA ASP A 34 -2.11 15.53 -13.24
C ASP A 34 -2.85 16.77 -13.77
N GLN A 35 -2.84 17.00 -15.09
CA GLN A 35 -3.38 18.16 -15.81
C GLN A 35 -2.64 19.48 -15.55
N SER A 36 -1.49 19.46 -14.87
CA SER A 36 -0.63 20.63 -14.75
C SER A 36 -0.08 21.06 -16.10
N LYS A 37 0.21 22.37 -16.22
CA LYS A 37 0.90 22.93 -17.39
C LYS A 37 2.36 22.47 -17.40
N ALA A 38 2.84 22.13 -18.60
CA ALA A 38 4.25 21.83 -18.82
C ALA A 38 5.13 23.03 -18.40
N ARG A 39 6.22 22.76 -17.70
CA ARG A 39 7.10 23.76 -17.07
C ARG A 39 8.56 23.34 -17.12
N ARG A 40 9.48 24.26 -16.88
CA ARG A 40 10.91 23.90 -16.80
C ARG A 40 11.15 23.00 -15.59
N ILE A 41 12.09 22.07 -15.68
CA ILE A 41 12.42 21.17 -14.56
C ILE A 41 12.79 21.93 -13.28
N ALA A 42 13.49 23.06 -13.37
CA ALA A 42 13.81 23.92 -12.22
C ALA A 42 12.57 24.44 -11.46
N GLN A 43 11.39 24.44 -12.09
CA GLN A 43 10.12 24.85 -11.48
C GLN A 43 9.36 23.67 -10.86
N THR A 44 9.83 22.44 -11.07
CA THR A 44 9.28 21.21 -10.45
C THR A 44 9.94 20.95 -9.10
N LEU A 45 9.33 20.13 -8.25
CA LEU A 45 9.94 19.74 -6.99
C LEU A 45 11.25 18.96 -7.21
N THR A 46 11.31 18.16 -8.27
CA THR A 46 12.50 17.41 -8.71
C THR A 46 13.68 18.33 -8.97
N GLY A 47 13.48 19.39 -9.76
CA GLY A 47 14.55 20.35 -10.04
C GLY A 47 14.94 21.21 -8.84
N GLN A 48 14.02 21.45 -7.90
CA GLN A 48 14.31 22.17 -6.66
C GLN A 48 15.11 21.32 -5.66
N ARG A 49 14.82 20.02 -5.56
CA ARG A 49 15.45 19.10 -4.59
C ARG A 49 16.76 18.51 -5.09
N ILE A 50 16.91 18.35 -6.40
CA ILE A 50 18.05 17.68 -7.02
C ILE A 50 18.73 18.66 -8.00
N PRO A 51 19.76 19.40 -7.56
CA PRO A 51 20.40 20.42 -8.39
C PRO A 51 20.91 19.91 -9.74
N SER A 52 21.38 18.66 -9.81
CA SER A 52 21.84 18.03 -11.07
C SER A 52 20.72 17.87 -12.10
N TRP A 53 19.45 17.93 -11.69
CA TRP A 53 18.29 17.92 -12.58
C TRP A 53 17.86 19.31 -13.02
N SER A 54 18.20 20.36 -12.28
CA SER A 54 17.72 21.73 -12.53
C SER A 54 18.12 22.30 -13.90
N SER A 55 19.24 21.84 -14.46
CA SER A 55 19.78 22.26 -15.75
C SER A 55 19.31 21.41 -16.93
N LYS A 56 18.51 20.36 -16.70
CA LYS A 56 18.04 19.52 -17.80
C LYS A 56 17.14 20.32 -18.75
N PRO A 57 17.39 20.27 -20.07
CA PRO A 57 16.58 20.99 -21.03
C PRO A 57 15.19 20.35 -21.18
N GLY A 58 14.29 21.09 -21.82
CA GLY A 58 12.94 20.63 -22.15
C GLY A 58 11.87 21.13 -21.18
N LEU A 59 10.63 20.84 -21.54
CA LEU A 59 9.46 21.06 -20.72
C LEU A 59 9.03 19.74 -20.08
N TYR A 60 8.61 19.83 -18.83
CA TYR A 60 8.24 18.70 -18.01
C TYR A 60 6.80 18.87 -17.52
N GLN A 61 6.06 17.78 -17.52
CA GLN A 61 4.72 17.69 -16.95
C GLN A 61 4.75 16.72 -15.77
N THR A 62 3.99 17.04 -14.72
CA THR A 62 3.84 16.17 -13.55
C THR A 62 2.70 15.17 -13.74
N ASN A 63 2.84 14.01 -13.11
CA ASN A 63 1.86 12.93 -13.21
C ASN A 63 1.27 12.59 -11.85
N LYS A 64 0.00 12.20 -11.85
CA LYS A 64 -0.74 11.74 -10.66
C LYS A 64 -0.61 10.24 -10.42
N LEU A 65 -0.22 9.48 -11.45
CA LEU A 65 -0.13 8.02 -11.39
C LEU A 65 1.01 7.53 -12.29
N LEU A 66 1.68 6.48 -11.85
CA LEU A 66 2.69 5.73 -12.59
C LEU A 66 2.46 4.23 -12.36
N VAL A 67 2.52 3.42 -13.41
CA VAL A 67 2.52 1.96 -13.33
C VAL A 67 3.96 1.46 -13.37
N ILE A 68 4.33 0.63 -12.39
CA ILE A 68 5.70 0.11 -12.25
C ILE A 68 5.80 -1.33 -12.77
N ALA A 69 7.02 -1.89 -12.81
CA ALA A 69 7.32 -3.16 -13.47
C ALA A 69 6.49 -4.37 -12.96
N ASN A 70 6.12 -4.38 -11.69
CA ASN A 70 5.29 -5.45 -11.10
C ASN A 70 3.78 -5.26 -11.35
N GLY A 71 3.38 -4.22 -12.09
CA GLY A 71 1.99 -3.87 -12.38
C GLY A 71 1.28 -3.07 -11.28
N ASP A 72 1.95 -2.76 -10.16
CA ASP A 72 1.41 -1.85 -9.16
C ASP A 72 1.34 -0.42 -9.71
N SER A 73 0.44 0.38 -9.14
CA SER A 73 0.37 1.81 -9.39
C SER A 73 0.88 2.62 -8.20
N CYS A 74 1.67 3.62 -8.52
CA CYS A 74 2.30 4.56 -7.61
C CYS A 74 1.77 5.97 -7.88
N ALA A 75 1.50 6.72 -6.82
CA ALA A 75 1.05 8.11 -6.89
C ALA A 75 1.95 9.01 -6.02
N PRO A 76 1.98 10.33 -6.23
CA PRO A 76 2.59 11.24 -5.27
C PRO A 76 2.02 11.02 -3.86
N ASN A 77 2.88 11.12 -2.85
CA ASN A 77 2.68 10.79 -1.44
C ASN A 77 2.46 9.30 -1.12
N SER A 78 2.53 8.39 -2.10
CA SER A 78 2.56 6.93 -1.85
C SER A 78 3.97 6.44 -1.55
N PHE A 79 4.10 5.20 -1.09
CA PHE A 79 5.38 4.61 -0.73
C PHE A 79 5.69 3.43 -1.65
N ALA A 80 6.96 3.25 -1.97
CA ALA A 80 7.46 2.15 -2.79
C ALA A 80 8.78 1.63 -2.24
N ILE A 81 9.07 0.36 -2.51
CA ILE A 81 10.41 -0.19 -2.37
C ILE A 81 11.16 0.05 -3.67
N ALA A 82 12.38 0.55 -3.58
CA ALA A 82 13.21 0.88 -4.72
C ALA A 82 14.61 0.29 -4.59
N ARG A 83 15.28 0.08 -5.73
CA ARG A 83 16.70 -0.28 -5.77
C ARG A 83 17.58 0.91 -5.36
N ASP A 84 18.59 0.64 -4.53
CA ASP A 84 19.60 1.64 -4.18
C ASP A 84 20.68 1.68 -5.26
N SER A 85 20.72 2.75 -6.07
CA SER A 85 21.71 2.90 -7.14
C SER A 85 23.14 3.03 -6.62
N GLN A 86 23.33 3.45 -5.36
CA GLN A 86 24.65 3.57 -4.73
C GLN A 86 25.14 2.23 -4.17
N ARG A 87 24.23 1.30 -3.88
CA ARG A 87 24.53 0.00 -3.27
C ARG A 87 23.78 -1.09 -4.03
N PRO A 88 24.35 -1.61 -5.13
CA PRO A 88 23.73 -2.67 -5.92
C PRO A 88 23.32 -3.86 -5.04
N GLY A 89 22.11 -4.37 -5.26
CA GLY A 89 21.53 -5.45 -4.47
C GLY A 89 20.77 -5.00 -3.21
N ASN A 90 21.00 -3.77 -2.73
CA ASN A 90 20.24 -3.21 -1.62
C ASN A 90 18.97 -2.50 -2.12
N THR A 91 17.95 -2.51 -1.27
CA THR A 91 16.71 -1.77 -1.49
C THR A 91 16.39 -0.86 -0.31
N PHE A 92 15.58 0.15 -0.56
CA PHE A 92 15.07 1.04 0.48
C PHE A 92 13.58 1.33 0.27
N VAL A 93 12.90 1.66 1.36
CA VAL A 93 11.54 2.21 1.31
C VAL A 93 11.64 3.71 1.09
N GLY A 94 10.87 4.24 0.14
CA GLY A 94 10.84 5.66 -0.19
C GLY A 94 9.43 6.19 -0.35
N ARG A 95 9.22 7.46 -0.04
CA ARG A 95 7.98 8.19 -0.37
C ARG A 95 8.15 8.84 -1.74
N ILE A 96 7.18 8.64 -2.62
CA ILE A 96 7.14 9.26 -3.94
C ILE A 96 6.66 10.69 -3.77
N GLU A 97 7.50 11.65 -4.08
CA GLU A 97 7.18 13.08 -3.95
C GLU A 97 6.58 13.65 -5.24
N GLU A 98 7.15 13.27 -6.37
CA GLU A 98 6.79 13.82 -7.68
C GLU A 98 7.12 12.80 -8.77
N ILE A 99 6.29 12.75 -9.82
CA ILE A 99 6.54 11.96 -11.02
C ILE A 99 6.57 12.95 -12.18
N VAL A 100 7.66 12.97 -12.97
CA VAL A 100 7.86 13.92 -14.06
C VAL A 100 8.10 13.22 -15.40
N ASN A 101 7.44 13.72 -16.45
CA ASN A 101 7.67 13.31 -17.84
C ASN A 101 8.18 14.49 -18.64
N ARG A 102 9.07 14.23 -19.60
CA ARG A 102 9.38 15.18 -20.66
C ARG A 102 8.22 15.24 -21.64
N VAL A 103 7.84 16.45 -22.05
CA VAL A 103 6.73 16.69 -22.99
C VAL A 103 7.22 16.76 -24.44
N ASP A 104 8.49 17.06 -24.63
CA ASP A 104 9.15 17.19 -25.94
C ASP A 104 9.58 15.85 -26.57
N PHE A 105 9.30 14.72 -25.91
CA PHE A 105 9.56 13.38 -26.42
C PHE A 105 8.31 12.51 -26.30
N ASP A 106 8.00 11.73 -27.35
CA ASP A 106 6.98 10.67 -27.36
C ASP A 106 7.44 9.46 -26.51
N ALA A 107 7.78 9.69 -25.25
CA ALA A 107 8.19 8.64 -24.33
C ALA A 107 7.03 8.26 -23.41
N SER A 108 6.57 7.01 -23.54
CA SER A 108 5.58 6.39 -22.66
C SER A 108 6.10 6.21 -21.23
N GLU A 109 7.42 6.25 -21.02
CA GLU A 109 8.08 6.06 -19.73
C GLU A 109 8.38 7.41 -19.06
N PRO A 110 8.17 7.56 -17.73
CA PRO A 110 8.48 8.80 -17.06
C PRO A 110 9.95 9.12 -17.13
N ALA A 111 10.25 10.41 -17.28
CA ALA A 111 11.61 10.90 -17.31
C ALA A 111 12.28 10.66 -15.94
N GLY A 112 11.53 10.84 -14.85
CA GLY A 112 12.02 10.55 -13.50
C GLY A 112 10.94 10.54 -12.44
N VAL A 113 11.21 9.83 -11.36
CA VAL A 113 10.39 9.78 -10.14
C VAL A 113 11.23 10.30 -8.99
N LEU A 114 10.81 11.40 -8.38
CA LEU A 114 11.44 11.93 -7.18
C LEU A 114 10.98 11.12 -5.97
N VAL A 115 11.94 10.52 -5.28
CA VAL A 115 11.70 9.69 -4.11
C VAL A 115 12.45 10.27 -2.91
N GLN A 116 11.74 10.55 -1.82
CA GLN A 116 12.30 10.87 -0.52
C GLN A 116 12.65 9.56 0.19
N LYS A 117 13.92 9.38 0.57
CA LYS A 117 14.37 8.18 1.29
C LYS A 117 13.76 8.14 2.68
N THR A 118 13.60 6.92 3.19
CA THR A 118 13.14 6.69 4.56
C THR A 118 14.08 5.78 5.32
N VAL A 119 14.06 5.90 6.64
CA VAL A 119 14.66 4.92 7.54
C VAL A 119 13.53 4.03 8.07
N VAL A 120 13.72 2.71 7.92
CA VAL A 120 12.86 1.70 8.51
C VAL A 120 13.46 1.36 9.87
N ASN A 121 12.76 1.72 10.94
CA ASN A 121 13.21 1.46 12.30
C ASN A 121 12.59 0.16 12.85
N ALA A 122 13.11 -0.28 13.99
CA ALA A 122 12.60 -1.44 14.72
C ALA A 122 11.09 -1.31 15.09
N ALA A 123 10.55 -2.43 15.58
CA ALA A 123 9.13 -2.60 15.86
C ALA A 123 8.57 -1.52 16.75
N ARG A 124 7.39 -1.02 16.38
CA ARG A 124 6.48 -0.53 17.42
C ARG A 124 5.82 -1.75 18.07
N GLU A 125 6.01 -1.85 19.38
CA GLU A 125 5.64 -2.98 20.24
C GLU A 125 4.22 -3.49 20.00
N ARG A 126 3.27 -2.60 19.71
CA ARG A 126 1.85 -2.94 19.61
C ARG A 126 1.39 -3.51 18.26
N TYR A 127 2.02 -3.13 17.15
CA TYR A 127 1.61 -3.64 15.83
C TYR A 127 2.50 -4.76 15.32
N GLY A 128 3.69 -4.95 15.91
CA GLY A 128 4.69 -5.85 15.35
C GLY A 128 5.13 -5.43 13.94
N MET A 129 4.89 -4.16 13.57
CA MET A 129 5.24 -3.57 12.27
C MET A 129 6.33 -2.53 12.47
N PRO A 130 7.25 -2.39 11.49
CA PRO A 130 8.34 -1.44 11.60
C PRO A 130 7.80 -0.02 11.38
N SER A 131 8.37 0.94 12.11
CA SER A 131 8.05 2.35 11.91
C SER A 131 8.91 2.93 10.79
N ILE A 132 8.37 3.92 10.08
CA ILE A 132 9.08 4.60 8.98
C ILE A 132 9.26 6.08 9.35
N THR A 133 10.48 6.56 9.17
CA THR A 133 10.81 7.99 9.32
C THR A 133 11.30 8.54 7.98
N LEU A 134 10.69 9.61 7.50
CA LEU A 134 11.15 10.33 6.31
C LEU A 134 12.49 11.01 6.60
N THR A 135 13.43 10.89 5.68
CA THR A 135 14.74 11.56 5.78
C THR A 135 14.76 12.88 5.00
N GLY A 136 15.79 13.70 5.23
CA GLY A 136 16.09 14.84 4.36
C GLY A 136 16.86 14.47 3.09
N GLU A 137 16.80 13.21 2.64
CA GLU A 137 17.49 12.74 1.44
C GLU A 137 16.50 12.45 0.32
N TRP A 138 16.83 12.92 -0.89
CA TRP A 138 16.03 12.70 -2.10
C TRP A 138 16.88 12.08 -3.19
N VAL A 139 16.23 11.30 -4.05
CA VAL A 139 16.84 10.64 -5.20
C VAL A 139 15.85 10.70 -6.37
N VAL A 140 16.34 10.77 -7.60
CA VAL A 140 15.51 10.58 -8.80
C VAL A 140 15.76 9.20 -9.37
N LEU A 141 14.70 8.45 -9.59
CA LEU A 141 14.72 7.08 -10.10
C LEU A 141 13.97 6.96 -11.43
N GLY A 142 14.30 5.93 -12.21
CA GLY A 142 13.45 5.48 -13.31
C GLY A 142 12.31 4.61 -12.79
N ALA A 143 11.26 4.42 -13.60
CA ALA A 143 10.14 3.54 -13.24
C ALA A 143 10.60 2.09 -12.97
N LYS A 144 11.66 1.64 -13.66
CA LYS A 144 12.23 0.28 -13.54
C LYS A 144 12.97 0.03 -12.22
N ASP A 145 13.34 1.10 -11.51
CA ASP A 145 14.02 0.99 -10.22
C ASP A 145 13.04 0.88 -9.05
N LEU A 146 11.75 1.17 -9.28
CA LEU A 146 10.67 0.93 -8.35
C LEU A 146 10.22 -0.54 -8.46
N LEU A 147 10.35 -1.28 -7.37
CA LEU A 147 10.13 -2.72 -7.33
C LEU A 147 8.67 -3.07 -7.04
N CYS A 148 8.09 -2.41 -6.03
CA CYS A 148 6.69 -2.59 -5.66
C CYS A 148 6.15 -1.39 -4.87
N ALA A 149 4.84 -1.16 -4.94
CA ALA A 149 4.16 -0.21 -4.08
C ALA A 149 3.93 -0.87 -2.71
N VAL A 150 4.24 -0.13 -1.64
CA VAL A 150 4.04 -0.60 -0.27
C VAL A 150 2.99 0.23 0.44
N ASN A 151 2.23 -0.43 1.30
CA ASN A 151 1.20 0.22 2.08
C ASN A 151 1.79 0.69 3.41
N VAL A 152 1.75 1.99 3.66
CA VAL A 152 2.01 2.55 4.98
C VAL A 152 0.69 2.91 5.65
N GLN A 153 0.65 2.77 6.97
CA GLN A 153 -0.52 3.09 7.77
C GLN A 153 -0.13 4.11 8.82
N HIS A 154 -1.03 5.02 9.15
CA HIS A 154 -0.83 5.90 10.29
C HIS A 154 -0.92 5.09 11.58
N ASN A 155 -0.09 5.44 12.55
CA ASN A 155 -0.15 4.88 13.90
C ASN A 155 -1.31 5.49 14.68
N CYS A 156 -2.53 5.10 14.32
CA CYS A 156 -3.75 5.67 14.89
C CYS A 156 -3.86 5.47 16.40
N LYS A 157 -3.36 4.34 16.92
CA LYS A 157 -3.46 4.00 18.34
C LYS A 157 -2.70 4.97 19.23
N ASP A 158 -1.42 5.22 18.93
CA ASP A 158 -0.58 6.11 19.75
C ASP A 158 -0.95 7.59 19.54
N ASN A 159 -1.57 7.91 18.41
CA ASN A 159 -2.02 9.25 18.07
C ASN A 159 -3.49 9.50 18.39
N HIS A 160 -4.15 8.56 19.08
CA HIS A 160 -5.54 8.66 19.53
C HIS A 160 -6.53 9.11 18.44
N CYS A 161 -6.35 8.64 17.21
CA CYS A 161 -7.21 9.03 16.10
C CYS A 161 -8.64 8.51 16.33
N SER A 162 -9.63 9.38 16.10
CA SER A 162 -11.04 9.09 16.30
C SER A 162 -11.77 8.92 14.96
N ALA A 163 -12.75 8.03 14.92
CA ALA A 163 -13.62 7.81 13.77
C ALA A 163 -14.77 8.83 13.77
N THR A 164 -14.43 10.11 13.65
CA THR A 164 -15.37 11.24 13.82
C THR A 164 -15.93 11.77 12.51
N ALA A 165 -15.30 11.50 11.37
CA ALA A 165 -15.76 12.01 10.08
C ALA A 165 -16.78 11.06 9.45
N GLY A 166 -18.02 11.51 9.22
CA GLY A 166 -19.01 10.76 8.45
C GLY A 166 -18.76 10.92 6.95
N VAL A 167 -18.43 9.84 6.25
CA VAL A 167 -18.31 9.83 4.79
C VAL A 167 -19.52 9.11 4.21
N PRO A 168 -20.21 9.66 3.20
CA PRO A 168 -21.33 8.98 2.56
C PRO A 168 -20.87 7.67 1.94
N VAL A 169 -21.62 6.60 2.20
CA VAL A 169 -21.41 5.30 1.58
C VAL A 169 -22.02 5.34 0.18
N PHE A 170 -21.23 4.94 -0.82
CA PHE A 170 -21.73 4.77 -2.19
C PHE A 170 -21.99 3.29 -2.44
N GLN A 171 -23.20 2.97 -2.88
CA GLN A 171 -23.58 1.63 -3.35
C GLN A 171 -23.96 1.74 -4.83
N GLU A 172 -23.37 0.89 -5.68
CA GLU A 172 -23.60 0.91 -7.13
C GLU A 172 -23.36 2.30 -7.77
N ARG A 173 -22.36 3.04 -7.26
CA ARG A 173 -22.07 4.45 -7.64
C ARG A 173 -23.15 5.47 -7.26
N THR A 174 -24.20 5.05 -6.58
CA THR A 174 -25.24 5.92 -6.02
C THR A 174 -24.89 6.30 -4.59
N LYS A 175 -24.90 7.60 -4.29
CA LYS A 175 -24.72 8.10 -2.94
C LYS A 175 -25.91 7.64 -2.09
N THR A 176 -25.66 6.88 -1.04
CA THR A 176 -26.71 6.44 -0.11
C THR A 176 -26.89 7.45 1.02
N SER A 177 -27.98 7.29 1.79
CA SER A 177 -28.17 8.01 3.06
C SER A 177 -27.30 7.48 4.19
N GLN A 178 -26.63 6.34 4.00
CA GLN A 178 -25.74 5.76 5.00
C GLN A 178 -24.42 6.52 5.05
N THR A 179 -23.91 6.74 6.25
CA THR A 179 -22.58 7.28 6.49
C THR A 179 -21.72 6.23 7.17
N ALA A 180 -20.46 6.15 6.75
CA ALA A 180 -19.44 5.36 7.41
C ALA A 180 -18.51 6.29 8.18
N ALA A 181 -18.13 5.87 9.39
CA ALA A 181 -17.13 6.58 10.17
C ALA A 181 -15.75 6.42 9.49
N ARG A 182 -15.09 7.54 9.20
CA ARG A 182 -13.73 7.60 8.70
C ARG A 182 -12.83 8.10 9.81
N VAL A 183 -11.71 7.42 9.99
CA VAL A 183 -10.66 7.82 10.93
C VAL A 183 -10.03 9.11 10.44
N ALA A 184 -10.05 10.15 11.28
CA ALA A 184 -9.38 11.41 11.02
C ALA A 184 -7.99 11.40 11.67
N HIS A 185 -6.94 11.54 10.87
CA HIS A 185 -5.54 11.58 11.35
C HIS A 185 -5.11 13.02 11.64
N ALA A 186 -5.61 13.60 12.73
CA ALA A 186 -5.32 15.00 13.10
C ALA A 186 -3.94 15.17 13.77
N SER A 187 -3.49 14.16 14.52
CA SER A 187 -2.26 14.21 15.31
C SER A 187 -1.13 13.45 14.61
N ASN A 188 0.02 14.13 14.48
CA ASN A 188 1.28 13.60 13.95
C ASN A 188 1.12 12.71 12.70
N PRO A 189 0.77 13.28 11.53
CA PRO A 189 0.53 12.51 10.31
C PRO A 189 1.77 11.77 9.78
N GLN A 190 2.96 12.10 10.28
CA GLN A 190 4.22 11.45 9.92
C GLN A 190 4.54 10.23 10.80
N ASP A 191 3.73 9.94 11.84
CA ASP A 191 3.88 8.71 12.60
C ASP A 191 3.23 7.54 11.85
N ILE A 192 4.03 6.92 11.00
CA ILE A 192 3.59 5.88 10.07
C ILE A 192 4.34 4.56 10.30
N VAL A 193 3.64 3.47 10.02
CA VAL A 193 4.13 2.09 10.10
C VAL A 193 4.01 1.41 8.74
N LEU A 194 4.98 0.55 8.41
CA LEU A 194 4.97 -0.23 7.18
C LEU A 194 4.11 -1.48 7.34
N ASN A 195 3.13 -1.67 6.47
CA ASN A 195 2.42 -2.94 6.40
C ASN A 195 3.30 -3.99 5.69
N THR A 196 3.79 -4.97 6.46
CA THR A 196 4.65 -6.06 5.96
C THR A 196 3.87 -7.31 5.55
N ALA A 197 2.53 -7.31 5.64
CA ALA A 197 1.69 -8.47 5.36
C ALA A 197 1.29 -8.63 3.86
N LYS A 198 1.84 -7.80 2.95
CA LYS A 198 1.52 -7.88 1.51
C LYS A 198 2.15 -9.13 0.89
N MET A 199 1.33 -10.14 0.58
CA MET A 199 1.82 -11.44 0.06
C MET A 199 2.38 -11.36 -1.36
N ARG A 200 1.76 -10.56 -2.25
CA ARG A 200 2.15 -10.49 -3.68
C ARG A 200 3.61 -10.06 -3.87
N ASP A 201 4.09 -9.15 -3.04
CA ASP A 201 5.44 -8.58 -3.12
C ASP A 201 6.31 -8.97 -1.92
N ALA A 202 6.03 -10.14 -1.32
CA ALA A 202 6.72 -10.60 -0.13
C ALA A 202 8.24 -10.69 -0.34
N VAL A 203 8.70 -11.03 -1.55
CA VAL A 203 10.15 -11.08 -1.87
C VAL A 203 10.87 -9.77 -1.57
N TYR A 204 10.19 -8.63 -1.73
CA TYR A 204 10.77 -7.31 -1.44
C TYR A 204 10.43 -6.82 -0.03
N VAL A 205 9.24 -7.17 0.48
CA VAL A 205 8.74 -6.64 1.75
C VAL A 205 9.26 -7.39 2.97
N GLN A 206 9.51 -8.70 2.87
CA GLN A 206 9.85 -9.55 4.02
C GLN A 206 11.18 -9.19 4.68
N GLN A 207 12.14 -8.60 3.95
CA GLN A 207 13.39 -8.12 4.55
C GLN A 207 13.19 -6.99 5.58
N TYR A 208 12.05 -6.29 5.52
CA TYR A 208 11.67 -5.25 6.49
C TYR A 208 10.76 -5.81 7.59
N ARG A 209 10.43 -7.11 7.54
CA ARG A 209 9.61 -7.74 8.56
C ARG A 209 10.39 -7.84 9.85
N ILE A 210 9.65 -7.77 10.93
CA ILE A 210 10.15 -7.99 12.28
C ILE A 210 9.95 -9.45 12.58
N ASP A 211 11.04 -10.10 12.94
CA ASP A 211 11.01 -11.52 13.27
C ASP A 211 9.99 -11.74 14.38
N SER A 212 9.06 -12.64 14.08
CA SER A 212 8.08 -13.05 15.07
C SER A 212 8.81 -13.87 16.12
N VAL A 213 8.53 -13.60 17.40
CA VAL A 213 9.09 -14.38 18.50
C VAL A 213 8.79 -15.85 18.23
N SER A 214 9.82 -16.70 18.21
CA SER A 214 9.64 -18.14 18.06
C SER A 214 8.83 -18.65 19.24
N MET A 215 7.57 -19.00 19.00
CA MET A 215 6.74 -19.58 20.05
C MET A 215 7.11 -21.05 20.22
N ASN A 216 7.29 -21.50 21.47
CA ASN A 216 7.41 -22.92 21.77
C ASN A 216 6.04 -23.56 21.50
N VAL A 217 5.92 -24.23 20.35
CA VAL A 217 4.66 -24.78 19.84
C VAL A 217 4.04 -25.75 20.85
N GLU A 218 4.84 -26.62 21.44
CA GLU A 218 4.38 -27.62 22.41
C GLU A 218 3.82 -26.95 23.67
N ARG A 219 4.51 -25.92 24.19
CA ARG A 219 4.02 -25.14 25.32
C ARG A 219 2.69 -24.45 24.97
N VAL A 220 2.60 -23.81 23.81
CA VAL A 220 1.39 -23.10 23.38
C VAL A 220 0.21 -24.06 23.21
N ILE A 221 0.42 -25.23 22.61
CA ILE A 221 -0.61 -26.26 22.45
C ILE A 221 -1.08 -26.74 23.83
N THR A 222 -0.14 -27.06 24.72
CA THR A 222 -0.44 -27.58 26.06
C THR A 222 -1.21 -26.55 26.90
N GLU A 223 -0.73 -25.31 26.95
CA GLU A 223 -1.37 -24.21 27.69
C GLU A 223 -2.76 -23.87 27.12
N SER A 224 -2.91 -23.88 25.80
CA SER A 224 -4.20 -23.62 25.14
C SER A 224 -5.21 -24.73 25.42
N ALA A 225 -4.80 -25.99 25.35
CA ALA A 225 -5.65 -27.14 25.66
C ALA A 225 -6.08 -27.13 27.13
N ALA A 226 -5.15 -26.87 28.06
CA ALA A 226 -5.47 -26.75 29.48
C ALA A 226 -6.48 -25.63 29.73
N LYS A 227 -6.27 -24.45 29.13
CA LYS A 227 -7.17 -23.30 29.26
C LYS A 227 -8.58 -23.57 28.75
N GLU A 228 -8.72 -24.25 27.61
CA GLU A 228 -10.01 -24.66 27.05
C GLU A 228 -10.72 -25.69 27.95
N ILE A 229 -9.99 -26.68 28.48
CA ILE A 229 -10.54 -27.67 29.42
C ILE A 229 -11.05 -26.99 30.69
N ASP A 230 -10.29 -26.06 31.24
CA ASP A 230 -10.66 -25.34 32.47
C ASP A 230 -11.87 -24.43 32.25
N ALA A 231 -11.95 -23.73 31.11
CA ALA A 231 -13.11 -22.93 30.74
C ALA A 231 -14.39 -23.77 30.66
N ARG A 232 -14.33 -24.98 30.10
CA ARG A 232 -15.45 -25.93 30.06
C ARG A 232 -15.85 -26.44 31.43
N LYS A 233 -14.88 -26.76 32.30
CA LYS A 233 -15.16 -27.17 33.68
C LYS A 233 -15.84 -26.06 34.48
N GLN A 234 -15.42 -24.81 34.29
CA GLN A 234 -16.03 -23.66 34.96
C GLN A 234 -17.48 -23.41 34.49
N THR A 235 -17.74 -23.49 33.19
CA THR A 235 -19.11 -23.37 32.65
C THR A 235 -20.02 -24.50 33.12
N ALA A 236 -19.52 -25.74 33.17
CA ALA A 236 -20.28 -26.88 33.70
C ALA A 236 -20.60 -26.74 35.20
N ARG A 237 -19.70 -26.16 36.00
CA ARG A 237 -19.92 -25.89 37.43
C ARG A 237 -20.88 -24.72 37.67
N ALA A 238 -20.96 -23.76 36.75
CA ALA A 238 -21.83 -22.60 36.84
C ALA A 238 -23.26 -22.85 36.31
N ALA A 239 -23.52 -23.98 35.66
CA ALA A 239 -24.85 -24.33 35.18
C ALA A 239 -25.79 -24.61 36.39
N PRO A 240 -26.94 -23.92 36.49
CA PRO A 240 -27.90 -24.17 37.57
C PRO A 240 -28.42 -25.60 37.50
N ALA A 241 -28.57 -26.24 38.67
CA ALA A 241 -29.06 -27.61 38.77
C ALA A 241 -30.40 -27.76 38.04
N PRO A 242 -30.62 -28.85 37.28
CA PRO A 242 -31.90 -29.08 36.62
C PRO A 242 -33.00 -29.10 37.67
N ALA A 243 -34.02 -28.25 37.47
CA ALA A 243 -35.17 -28.15 38.35
C ALA A 243 -35.78 -29.55 38.53
N SER A 244 -35.72 -30.06 39.76
CA SER A 244 -36.26 -31.38 40.11
C SER A 244 -37.73 -31.42 39.71
N ALA A 245 -38.09 -32.35 38.82
CA ALA A 245 -39.47 -32.56 38.40
C ALA A 245 -40.34 -32.92 39.62
N PRO A 246 -41.57 -32.38 39.73
CA PRO A 246 -42.48 -32.71 40.81
C PRO A 246 -42.84 -34.21 40.73
N ARG A 247 -42.68 -34.91 41.86
CA ARG A 247 -43.10 -36.31 41.99
C ARG A 247 -44.64 -36.38 42.08
N PRO A 248 -45.27 -37.37 41.44
CA PRO A 248 -46.72 -37.62 41.51
C PRO A 248 -47.15 -38.14 42.89
#